data_AF-A0A7S2GHJ6-F1
#
_entry.id   AF-A0A7S2GHJ6-F1
#
_cell.length_a   1.000
_cell.length_b   1.000
_cell.length_c   1.000
_cell.angle_alpha   90.00
_cell.angle_beta   90.00
_cell.angle_gamma   90.00
#
_symmetry.space_group_name_H-M   'P 1'
#
loop_
_entity.id
_entity.type
_entity.pdbx_description
1 polymer ?
#
loop_
_entity_poly.entity_id
_entity_poly.type
_entity_poly.pdbx_seq_one_letter_code
_entity_poly.pdbx_strand_id
1 'polypeptide(L)'
;VRAVEAYQWSLGLIAKILVRTINEGSTIVMKAINANSTRMLRSALAFSARCSRAESLLNIQVGTCKISPLEWAIESGNLEAANCAIQDLLTIRADRDRYYYGADELFERHPDFVQ
;
A
#
# COMPACT_ATOMS: atom_id res chain seq x y z
N VAL A 1 -27.48 32.75 9.32
CA VAL A 1 -27.60 31.86 8.13
C VAL A 1 -26.30 31.77 7.34
N ARG A 2 -25.73 32.89 6.85
CA ARG A 2 -24.45 32.88 6.09
C ARG A 2 -23.24 32.23 6.77
N ALA A 3 -23.12 32.31 8.10
CA ALA A 3 -22.01 31.69 8.84
C ALA A 3 -22.09 30.15 8.84
N VAL A 4 -23.29 29.57 8.89
CA VAL A 4 -23.50 28.12 8.87
C VAL A 4 -23.19 27.58 7.48
N GLU A 5 -23.63 28.27 6.44
CA GLU A 5 -23.32 27.93 5.04
C GLU A 5 -21.81 27.99 4.76
N ALA A 6 -21.12 29.02 5.26
CA ALA A 6 -19.67 29.14 5.13
C ALA A 6 -18.94 27.97 5.83
N TYR A 7 -19.40 27.57 7.01
CA TYR A 7 -18.81 26.46 7.76
C TYR A 7 -19.04 25.09 7.08
N GLN A 8 -20.25 24.87 6.57
CA GLN A 8 -20.58 23.68 5.76
C GLN A 8 -19.72 23.60 4.51
N TRP A 9 -19.53 24.73 3.82
CA TRP A 9 -18.68 24.79 2.65
C TRP A 9 -17.21 24.47 2.98
N SER A 10 -16.66 25.04 4.06
CA SER A 10 -15.28 24.75 4.48
C SER A 10 -15.08 23.28 4.86
N LEU A 11 -16.02 22.67 5.59
CA LEU A 11 -15.97 21.25 5.92
C LEU A 11 -16.06 20.38 4.66
N GLY A 12 -16.93 20.73 3.72
CA GLY A 12 -17.04 20.05 2.44
C GLY A 12 -15.76 20.13 1.62
N LEU A 13 -15.07 21.27 1.64
CA LEU A 13 -13.78 21.44 0.97
C LEU A 13 -12.69 20.59 1.63
N ILE A 14 -12.57 20.63 2.96
CA ILE A 14 -11.60 19.85 3.73
C ILE A 14 -11.81 18.36 3.47
N ALA A 15 -13.06 17.87 3.53
CA ALA A 15 -13.39 16.48 3.26
C ALA A 15 -12.96 16.06 1.85
N LYS A 16 -13.22 16.88 0.82
CA LYS A 16 -12.80 16.60 -0.56
C LYS A 16 -11.29 16.53 -0.70
N ILE A 17 -10.56 17.44 -0.06
CA ILE A 17 -9.09 17.46 -0.10
C ILE A 17 -8.51 16.23 0.60
N LEU A 18 -9.04 15.85 1.76
CA LEU A 18 -8.60 14.67 2.52
C LEU A 18 -8.85 13.38 1.72
N VAL A 19 -10.07 13.20 1.20
CA VAL A 19 -10.42 12.02 0.37
C VAL A 19 -9.51 11.93 -0.85
N ARG A 20 -9.25 13.06 -1.52
CA ARG A 20 -8.34 13.09 -2.67
C ARG A 20 -6.92 12.66 -2.26
N THR A 21 -6.41 13.19 -1.15
CA THR A 21 -5.07 12.86 -0.63
C THR A 21 -4.94 11.37 -0.30
N ILE A 22 -5.98 10.79 0.33
CA ILE A 22 -6.04 9.35 0.60
C ILE A 22 -6.01 8.56 -0.72
N ASN A 23 -6.85 8.93 -1.70
CA ASN A 23 -6.93 8.22 -2.98
C ASN A 23 -5.66 8.35 -3.83
N GLU A 24 -4.94 9.46 -3.75
CA GLU A 24 -3.67 9.65 -4.47
C GLU A 24 -2.55 8.80 -3.85
N GLY A 25 -2.50 8.70 -2.51
CA GLY A 25 -1.48 7.92 -1.80
C GLY A 25 -0.07 8.49 -1.94
N SER A 26 0.87 8.04 -1.08
CA SER A 26 2.27 8.52 -1.13
C SER A 26 3.11 7.81 -2.20
N THR A 27 2.69 6.63 -2.65
CA THR A 27 3.38 5.84 -3.68
C THR A 27 2.35 5.20 -4.63
N ILE A 28 2.81 4.78 -5.80
CA ILE A 28 1.96 4.06 -6.77
C ILE A 28 1.40 2.74 -6.22
N VAL A 29 2.13 2.10 -5.29
CA VAL A 29 1.68 0.90 -4.58
C VAL A 29 0.54 1.26 -3.64
N MET A 30 0.69 2.34 -2.85
CA MET A 30 -0.35 2.81 -1.94
C MET A 30 -1.61 3.24 -2.69
N LYS A 31 -1.45 3.92 -3.83
CA LYS A 31 -2.55 4.29 -4.72
C LYS A 31 -3.33 3.07 -5.22
N ALA A 32 -2.61 2.01 -5.61
CA ALA A 32 -3.23 0.77 -6.06
C ALA A 32 -3.96 0.03 -4.93
N ILE A 33 -3.42 0.06 -3.71
CA ILE A 33 -4.03 -0.52 -2.51
C ILE A 33 -5.30 0.23 -2.14
N ASN A 34 -5.27 1.57 -2.11
CA ASN A 34 -6.44 2.38 -1.78
C ASN A 34 -7.57 2.25 -2.82
N ALA A 35 -7.22 1.95 -4.08
CA ALA A 35 -8.19 1.61 -5.12
C ALA A 35 -8.64 0.13 -5.09
N ASN A 36 -8.12 -0.68 -4.15
CA ASN A 36 -8.29 -2.13 -4.04
C ASN A 36 -8.21 -2.88 -5.39
N SER A 37 -7.30 -2.45 -6.29
CA SER A 37 -7.24 -2.96 -7.65
C SER A 37 -6.00 -3.81 -7.88
N THR A 38 -6.19 -5.12 -8.03
CA THR A 38 -5.10 -6.07 -8.29
C THR A 38 -4.35 -5.77 -9.59
N ARG A 39 -5.04 -5.27 -10.62
CA ARG A 39 -4.42 -4.88 -11.90
C ARG A 39 -3.46 -3.72 -11.71
N MET A 40 -3.87 -2.68 -10.99
CA MET A 40 -3.01 -1.53 -10.70
C MET A 40 -1.83 -1.93 -9.82
N LEU A 41 -2.06 -2.80 -8.84
CA LEU A 41 -1.00 -3.25 -7.93
C LEU A 41 0.07 -4.05 -8.68
N ARG A 42 -0.34 -5.01 -9.53
CA ARG A 42 0.60 -5.75 -10.39
C ARG A 42 1.38 -4.83 -11.32
N SER A 43 0.71 -3.85 -11.91
CA SER A 43 1.37 -2.86 -12.77
C SER A 43 2.35 -1.99 -11.99
N ALA A 44 2.03 -1.61 -10.75
CA ALA A 44 2.91 -0.81 -9.90
C ALA A 44 4.16 -1.61 -9.52
N LEU A 45 4.00 -2.86 -9.10
CA LEU A 45 5.09 -3.76 -8.74
C LEU A 45 5.96 -4.16 -9.95
N ALA A 46 5.41 -4.11 -11.16
CA ALA A 46 6.18 -4.35 -12.38
C ALA A 46 7.31 -3.32 -12.58
N PHE A 47 7.15 -2.09 -12.08
CA PHE A 47 8.20 -1.07 -12.13
C PHE A 47 9.33 -1.30 -11.10
N SER A 48 9.03 -1.96 -9.99
CA SER A 48 10.03 -2.30 -8.97
C SER A 48 10.85 -3.53 -9.40
N ALA A 49 12.17 -3.48 -9.15
CA ALA A 49 13.08 -4.60 -9.38
C ALA A 49 12.61 -5.85 -8.64
N ARG A 50 12.75 -7.03 -9.26
CA ARG A 50 12.11 -8.27 -8.80
C ARG A 50 12.44 -8.63 -7.35
N CYS A 51 13.68 -8.42 -6.94
CA CYS A 51 14.18 -8.73 -5.58
C CYS A 51 13.91 -7.61 -4.54
N SER A 52 13.48 -6.42 -4.95
CA SER A 52 13.19 -5.27 -4.05
C SER A 52 11.67 -5.01 -3.92
N ARG A 53 10.83 -5.89 -4.49
CA ARG A 53 9.36 -5.78 -4.34
C ARG A 53 8.90 -5.93 -2.90
N ALA A 54 9.61 -6.71 -2.08
CA ALA A 54 9.36 -6.78 -0.63
C ALA A 54 9.40 -5.41 0.02
N GLU A 55 10.47 -4.66 -0.25
CA GLU A 55 10.68 -3.35 0.31
C GLU A 55 9.52 -2.41 -0.05
N SER A 56 9.09 -2.48 -1.32
CA SER A 56 7.93 -1.73 -1.81
C SER A 56 6.59 -2.12 -1.16
N LEU A 57 6.46 -3.32 -0.58
CA LEU A 57 5.21 -3.84 0.00
C LEU A 57 5.21 -3.88 1.54
N LEU A 58 6.39 -3.90 2.17
CA LEU A 58 6.55 -4.08 3.61
C LEU A 58 7.13 -2.83 4.30
N ASN A 59 7.93 -2.03 3.58
CA ASN A 59 8.67 -0.91 4.16
C ASN A 59 8.74 0.27 3.19
N ILE A 60 7.65 1.04 3.10
CA ILE A 60 7.68 2.32 2.39
C ILE A 60 7.98 3.44 3.39
N GLN A 61 8.93 4.29 3.04
CA GLN A 61 9.16 5.54 3.75
C GLN A 61 8.22 6.64 3.25
N VAL A 62 7.42 7.19 4.16
CA VAL A 62 6.56 8.35 3.91
C VAL A 62 6.95 9.44 4.90
N GLY A 63 7.71 10.42 4.41
CA GLY A 63 8.30 11.47 5.26
C GLY A 63 9.25 10.86 6.30
N THR A 64 8.90 11.03 7.58
CA THR A 64 9.64 10.49 8.74
C THR A 64 9.12 9.14 9.22
N CYS A 65 8.02 8.64 8.65
CA CYS A 65 7.35 7.42 9.07
C CYS A 65 7.69 6.27 8.12
N LYS A 66 7.82 5.06 8.67
CA LYS A 66 7.88 3.82 7.89
C LYS A 66 6.54 3.12 8.00
N ILE A 67 5.91 2.86 6.86
CA ILE A 67 4.59 2.24 6.78
C ILE A 67 4.73 0.92 6.03
N SER A 68 3.96 -0.08 6.45
CA SER A 68 3.79 -1.33 5.72
C SER A 68 2.53 -1.25 4.84
N PRO A 69 2.67 -1.17 3.50
CA PRO A 69 1.53 -1.22 2.59
C PRO A 69 0.67 -2.47 2.74
N LEU A 70 1.28 -3.62 3.01
CA LEU A 70 0.55 -4.88 3.21
C LEU A 70 -0.33 -4.82 4.46
N GLU A 71 0.22 -4.34 5.57
CA GLU A 71 -0.52 -4.16 6.83
C GLU A 71 -1.66 -3.17 6.63
N TRP A 72 -1.38 -2.03 5.99
CA TRP A 72 -2.42 -1.05 5.65
C TRP A 72 -3.54 -1.64 4.79
N ALA A 73 -3.21 -2.48 3.81
CA ALA A 73 -4.20 -3.15 2.98
C ALA A 73 -5.12 -4.07 3.79
N ILE A 74 -4.57 -4.77 4.78
CA ILE A 74 -5.31 -5.66 5.69
C ILE A 74 -6.20 -4.83 6.62
N GLU A 75 -5.64 -3.83 7.31
CA GLU A 75 -6.38 -2.96 8.24
C GLU A 75 -7.51 -2.19 7.55
N SER A 76 -7.30 -1.76 6.30
CA SER A 76 -8.30 -1.06 5.51
C SER A 76 -9.37 -1.98 4.90
N GLY A 77 -9.23 -3.30 5.02
CA GLY A 77 -10.17 -4.28 4.43
C GLY A 77 -10.02 -4.46 2.90
N ASN A 78 -8.91 -4.00 2.31
CA ASN A 78 -8.61 -4.13 0.89
C ASN A 78 -8.06 -5.54 0.57
N LEU A 79 -8.89 -6.56 0.78
CA LEU A 79 -8.48 -7.98 0.76
C LEU A 79 -7.97 -8.44 -0.60
N GLU A 80 -8.47 -7.89 -1.71
CA GLU A 80 -7.99 -8.27 -3.05
C GLU A 80 -6.55 -7.80 -3.27
N ALA A 81 -6.27 -6.54 -2.89
CA ALA A 81 -4.92 -5.99 -2.93
C ALA A 81 -3.98 -6.73 -1.96
N ALA A 82 -4.45 -7.02 -0.74
CA ALA A 82 -3.67 -7.77 0.26
C ALA A 82 -3.33 -9.18 -0.22
N ASN A 83 -4.30 -9.93 -0.75
CA ASN A 83 -4.06 -11.26 -1.32
C ASN A 83 -3.08 -11.21 -2.49
N CYS A 84 -3.23 -10.22 -3.38
CA CYS A 84 -2.29 -10.02 -4.48
C CYS A 84 -0.88 -9.68 -3.99
N ALA A 85 -0.74 -8.89 -2.92
CA ALA A 85 0.55 -8.56 -2.32
C ALA A 85 1.22 -9.78 -1.67
N ILE A 86 0.46 -10.60 -0.92
CA ILE A 86 0.98 -11.84 -0.31
C ILE A 86 1.42 -12.83 -1.38
N GLN A 87 0.60 -13.04 -2.41
CA GLN A 87 0.97 -13.87 -3.55
C GLN A 87 2.25 -13.35 -4.23
N ASP A 88 2.39 -12.03 -4.38
CA ASP A 88 3.59 -11.43 -4.95
C ASP A 88 4.83 -11.68 -4.07
N LEU A 89 4.73 -11.50 -2.75
CA LEU A 89 5.82 -11.72 -1.80
C LEU A 89 6.27 -13.19 -1.75
N LEU A 90 5.32 -14.12 -1.74
CA LEU A 90 5.58 -15.56 -1.62
C LEU A 90 5.82 -16.24 -2.98
N THR A 91 5.83 -15.50 -4.09
CA THR A 91 6.24 -16.06 -5.37
C THR A 91 7.77 -16.12 -5.42
N ILE A 92 8.32 -17.33 -5.62
CA ILE A 92 9.75 -17.50 -5.89
C ILE A 92 10.11 -16.79 -7.18
N ARG A 93 11.07 -15.87 -7.12
CA ARG A 93 11.55 -15.11 -8.28
C ARG A 93 13.05 -15.21 -8.38
N ALA A 94 13.52 -15.19 -9.61
CA ALA A 94 14.93 -15.08 -9.91
C ALA A 94 15.19 -13.78 -10.67
N ASP A 95 16.26 -13.12 -10.27
CA ASP A 95 16.98 -12.15 -11.08
C ASP A 95 18.36 -12.72 -11.43
N ARG A 96 19.14 -12.03 -12.26
CA ARG A 96 20.50 -12.47 -12.65
C ARG A 96 21.40 -12.73 -11.44
N ASP A 97 21.20 -11.98 -10.36
CA ASP A 97 22.08 -12.00 -9.21
C ASP A 97 21.61 -12.92 -8.08
N ARG A 98 20.29 -13.11 -7.89
CA ARG A 98 19.73 -13.81 -6.71
C ARG A 98 18.35 -14.42 -6.96
N TYR A 99 18.03 -15.44 -6.17
CA TYR A 99 16.66 -15.91 -5.96
C TYR A 99 16.04 -15.16 -4.78
N TYR A 100 14.75 -14.89 -4.86
CA TYR A 100 13.99 -14.14 -3.88
C TYR A 100 12.72 -14.90 -3.52
N TYR A 101 12.48 -15.02 -2.22
CA TYR A 101 11.27 -15.55 -1.60
C TYR A 101 11.03 -14.79 -0.31
N GLY A 102 9.99 -13.95 -0.28
CA GLY A 102 9.81 -12.90 0.73
C GLY A 102 9.23 -13.34 2.07
N ALA A 103 9.29 -14.63 2.41
CA ALA A 103 8.67 -15.11 3.64
C ALA A 103 9.41 -14.63 4.88
N ASP A 104 10.75 -14.62 4.84
CA ASP A 104 11.56 -14.19 5.98
C ASP A 104 11.32 -12.71 6.27
N GLU A 105 11.34 -11.84 5.26
CA GLU A 105 11.09 -10.40 5.43
C GLU A 105 9.66 -10.11 5.87
N LEU A 106 8.70 -10.91 5.41
CA LEU A 106 7.29 -10.79 5.81
C LEU A 106 7.14 -11.03 7.31
N PHE A 107 7.67 -12.14 7.82
CA PHE A 107 7.52 -12.54 9.22
C PHE A 107 8.50 -11.84 10.17
N GLU A 108 9.63 -11.34 9.67
CA GLU A 108 10.49 -10.42 10.42
C GLU A 108 9.77 -9.09 10.68
N ARG A 109 9.06 -8.57 9.68
CA ARG A 109 8.32 -7.31 9.80
C ARG A 109 7.03 -7.46 10.58
N HIS A 110 6.29 -8.55 10.35
CA HIS A 110 4.96 -8.83 10.89
C HIS A 110 4.91 -10.23 11.50
N PRO A 111 5.52 -10.44 12.69
CA PRO A 111 5.51 -11.76 13.35
C PRO A 111 4.09 -12.23 13.70
N ASP A 112 3.15 -11.30 13.90
CA ASP A 112 1.79 -11.58 14.37
C ASP A 112 0.83 -12.06 13.27
N PHE A 113 1.25 -12.10 11.99
CA PHE A 113 0.38 -12.51 10.88
C PHE A 113 0.02 -14.00 10.89
N VAL A 114 0.80 -14.83 11.59
CA VAL A 114 0.52 -16.24 11.81
C VAL A 114 0.55 -16.46 13.31
N GLN A 115 -0.64 -16.65 13.90
CA GLN A 115 -0.82 -16.97 15.30
C GLN A 115 -1.42 -18.36 15.46
#